data_AF-A0A2K6CEM7-F1
#
_entry.id   AF-A0A2K6CEM7-F1
#
_cell.length_a   1.000
_cell.length_b   1.000
_cell.length_c   1.000
_cell.angle_alpha   90.00
_cell.angle_beta   90.00
_cell.angle_gamma   90.00
#
_symmetry.space_group_name_H-M   'P 1'
#
loop_
_entity.id
_entity.type
_entity.pdbx_description
1 polymer ?
#
loop_
_entity_poly.entity_id
_entity_poly.type
_entity_poly.pdbx_seq_one_letter_code
_entity_poly.pdbx_strand_id
1 'polypeptide(L)'
;MKQLVCVLLVCSSAVAQLHKDPTLDHHWHLWKKTYGKQYKEKNEEAVRRLIWEKNLKFVMLHNLEHSMGMHSYDLGMNHLGDMGSCGACWAFSAVGALEAQLKLKTGKLVSLSAQNLVDCSTEKYGNKGCNGGFMTTAFQYIIDNNGIDSDASYPYKATDQKCQYDSKYRAATCSKYTELPYGREDVLKEVVANKGPVSVGVDASHPSFFLYRSGVYYEPSCTQNVNHGVLVVGYGVLNGKEYWLVKNSWGRNFGEEGYIRMARNKGNHCGIASFPSYPEI
;
A
#
# COMPACT_ATOMS: atom_id res chain seq x y z
N MET A 1 -47.70 -55.70 -9.95
CA MET A 1 -47.79 -54.35 -10.56
C MET A 1 -48.32 -53.37 -9.53
N LYS A 2 -47.45 -52.52 -8.97
CA LYS A 2 -47.75 -51.17 -8.48
C LYS A 2 -46.41 -50.52 -8.11
N GLN A 3 -46.11 -49.45 -8.81
CA GLN A 3 -44.78 -48.84 -8.96
C GLN A 3 -44.34 -48.12 -7.69
N LEU A 4 -43.05 -48.25 -7.35
CA LEU A 4 -42.35 -47.36 -6.43
C LEU A 4 -42.31 -45.96 -7.05
N VAL A 5 -42.95 -44.97 -6.43
CA VAL A 5 -42.78 -43.56 -6.78
C VAL A 5 -41.57 -43.04 -6.00
N CYS A 6 -40.42 -42.94 -6.68
CA CYS A 6 -39.27 -42.21 -6.19
C CYS A 6 -39.59 -40.71 -6.25
N VAL A 7 -39.84 -40.10 -5.09
CA VAL A 7 -39.90 -38.65 -4.94
C VAL A 7 -38.46 -38.13 -4.97
N LEU A 8 -38.03 -37.61 -6.13
CA LEU A 8 -36.79 -36.87 -6.26
C LEU A 8 -36.94 -35.53 -5.54
N LEU A 9 -36.40 -35.45 -4.33
CA LEU A 9 -36.13 -34.19 -3.62
C LEU A 9 -35.05 -33.43 -4.41
N VAL A 10 -35.48 -32.53 -5.28
CA VAL A 10 -34.59 -31.54 -5.91
C VAL A 10 -34.31 -30.48 -4.85
N CYS A 11 -33.21 -30.63 -4.12
CA CYS A 11 -32.61 -29.54 -3.35
C CYS A 11 -32.09 -28.50 -4.35
N SER A 12 -32.91 -27.50 -4.67
CA SER A 12 -32.47 -26.29 -5.35
C SER A 12 -31.58 -25.50 -4.38
N SER A 13 -30.27 -25.67 -4.50
CA SER A 13 -29.32 -24.72 -3.93
C SER A 13 -29.53 -23.39 -4.64
N ALA A 14 -30.27 -22.48 -4.01
CA ALA A 14 -30.33 -21.09 -4.43
C ALA A 14 -28.94 -20.47 -4.22
N VAL A 15 -28.11 -20.55 -5.25
CA VAL A 15 -26.89 -19.76 -5.33
C VAL A 15 -27.37 -18.31 -5.47
N ALA A 16 -27.30 -17.55 -4.38
CA ALA A 16 -27.62 -16.12 -4.41
C ALA A 16 -26.69 -15.45 -5.43
N GLN A 17 -27.23 -15.11 -6.61
CA GLN A 17 -26.50 -14.29 -7.56
C GLN A 17 -26.31 -12.93 -6.92
N LEU A 18 -25.04 -12.52 -6.77
CA LEU A 18 -24.70 -11.20 -6.27
C LEU A 18 -25.15 -10.17 -7.31
N HIS A 19 -26.33 -9.62 -7.13
CA HIS A 19 -26.90 -8.60 -8.00
C HIS A 19 -26.54 -7.21 -7.47
N LYS A 20 -26.10 -6.35 -8.39
CA LYS A 20 -25.87 -4.92 -8.12
C LYS A 20 -27.15 -4.25 -7.63
N ASP A 21 -27.04 -3.33 -6.68
CA ASP A 21 -28.15 -2.53 -6.18
C ASP A 21 -28.43 -1.34 -7.12
N PRO A 22 -29.58 -1.30 -7.82
CA PRO A 22 -29.90 -0.20 -8.73
C PRO A 22 -29.98 1.17 -8.05
N THR A 23 -30.27 1.22 -6.74
CA THR A 23 -30.34 2.49 -5.99
C THR A 23 -28.98 3.18 -5.86
N LEU A 24 -27.88 2.42 -6.02
CA LEU A 24 -26.51 2.92 -5.97
C LEU A 24 -25.98 3.34 -7.34
N ASP A 25 -26.76 3.25 -8.42
CA ASP A 25 -26.27 3.55 -9.78
C ASP A 25 -25.78 4.98 -9.94
N HIS A 26 -26.49 5.94 -9.35
CA HIS A 26 -26.05 7.34 -9.35
C HIS A 26 -24.74 7.53 -8.55
N HIS A 27 -24.63 6.89 -7.38
CA HIS A 27 -23.45 6.97 -6.52
C HIS A 27 -22.22 6.33 -7.18
N TRP A 28 -22.41 5.17 -7.83
CA TRP A 28 -21.36 4.52 -8.62
C TRP A 28 -20.87 5.42 -9.76
N HIS A 29 -21.80 6.02 -10.51
CA HIS A 29 -21.44 6.93 -11.60
C HIS A 29 -20.66 8.14 -11.08
N LEU A 30 -21.11 8.76 -9.99
CA LEU A 30 -20.41 9.86 -9.33
C LEU A 30 -19.01 9.44 -8.86
N TRP A 31 -18.89 8.30 -8.17
CA TRP A 31 -17.60 7.78 -7.70
C TRP A 31 -16.62 7.53 -8.86
N LYS A 32 -17.09 6.89 -9.95
CA LYS A 32 -16.26 6.70 -11.15
C LYS A 32 -15.81 8.03 -11.74
N LYS A 33 -16.72 9.01 -11.84
CA LYS A 33 -16.42 10.34 -12.38
C LYS A 33 -15.39 11.07 -11.50
N THR A 34 -15.57 11.05 -10.18
CA THR A 34 -14.67 11.67 -9.21
C THR A 34 -13.25 11.11 -9.30
N TYR A 35 -13.11 9.79 -9.50
CA TYR A 35 -11.81 9.12 -9.54
C TYR A 35 -11.34 8.73 -10.95
N GLY A 36 -11.96 9.27 -12.00
CA GLY A 36 -11.57 9.05 -13.39
C GLY A 36 -11.60 7.59 -13.85
N LYS A 37 -12.47 6.75 -13.28
CA LYS A 37 -12.51 5.31 -13.52
C LYS A 37 -13.09 4.99 -14.89
N GLN A 38 -12.33 4.21 -15.66
CA GLN A 38 -12.73 3.69 -16.97
C GLN A 38 -12.40 2.21 -17.04
N TYR A 39 -13.37 1.41 -17.44
CA TYR A 39 -13.21 -0.04 -17.60
C TYR A 39 -13.42 -0.37 -19.07
N LYS A 40 -12.40 -0.94 -19.70
CA LYS A 40 -12.39 -1.18 -21.16
C LYS A 40 -12.74 -2.62 -21.50
N GLU A 41 -12.51 -3.53 -20.56
CA GLU A 41 -12.75 -4.95 -20.78
C GLU A 41 -14.22 -5.32 -20.58
N LYS A 42 -14.67 -6.31 -21.37
CA LYS A 42 -16.03 -6.82 -21.28
C LYS A 42 -16.26 -7.43 -19.89
N ASN A 43 -17.35 -7.04 -19.24
CA ASN A 43 -17.76 -7.47 -17.88
C ASN A 43 -16.90 -6.95 -16.72
N GLU A 44 -15.79 -6.25 -16.96
CA GLU A 44 -14.95 -5.69 -15.88
C GLU A 44 -15.75 -4.73 -15.01
N GLU A 45 -16.51 -3.80 -15.62
CA GLU A 45 -17.30 -2.82 -14.88
C GLU A 45 -18.30 -3.49 -13.91
N ALA A 46 -18.93 -4.59 -14.33
CA ALA A 46 -19.89 -5.29 -13.48
C ALA A 46 -19.22 -5.91 -12.26
N VAL A 47 -18.03 -6.50 -12.43
CA VAL A 47 -17.24 -7.07 -11.33
C VAL A 47 -16.75 -5.97 -10.40
N ARG A 48 -16.19 -4.89 -10.95
CA ARG A 48 -15.70 -3.71 -10.19
C ARG A 48 -16.82 -3.06 -9.39
N ARG A 49 -18.02 -2.97 -9.97
CA ARG A 49 -19.22 -2.47 -9.27
C ARG A 49 -19.57 -3.32 -8.04
N LEU A 50 -19.55 -4.64 -8.15
CA LEU A 50 -19.86 -5.53 -7.04
C LEU A 50 -18.82 -5.42 -5.90
N ILE A 51 -17.54 -5.30 -6.26
CA ILE A 51 -16.47 -5.03 -5.29
C ILE A 51 -16.70 -3.69 -4.59
N TRP A 52 -17.04 -2.64 -5.35
CA TRP A 52 -17.33 -1.32 -4.82
C TRP A 52 -18.52 -1.32 -3.86
N GLU A 53 -19.63 -2.00 -4.17
CA GLU A 53 -20.80 -2.08 -3.27
C GLU A 53 -20.46 -2.84 -1.98
N LYS A 54 -19.71 -3.93 -2.09
CA LYS A 54 -19.22 -4.68 -0.92
C LYS A 54 -18.36 -3.79 -0.02
N ASN A 55 -17.42 -3.04 -0.60
CA ASN A 55 -16.56 -2.11 0.13
C ASN A 55 -17.36 -0.95 0.75
N LEU A 56 -18.34 -0.41 0.04
CA LEU A 56 -19.22 0.64 0.55
C LEU A 56 -19.97 0.16 1.81
N LYS A 57 -20.56 -1.04 1.76
CA LYS A 57 -21.24 -1.63 2.93
C LYS A 57 -20.28 -1.85 4.10
N PHE A 58 -19.07 -2.32 3.82
CA PHE A 58 -18.02 -2.49 4.85
C PHE A 58 -17.66 -1.15 5.51
N VAL A 59 -17.44 -0.09 4.73
CA VAL A 59 -17.18 1.27 5.23
C VAL A 59 -18.32 1.77 6.11
N MET A 60 -19.57 1.59 5.67
CA MET A 60 -20.74 2.03 6.43
C MET A 60 -20.84 1.36 7.80
N LEU A 61 -20.68 0.02 7.85
CA LEU A 61 -20.77 -0.74 9.09
C LEU A 61 -19.62 -0.41 10.04
N HIS A 62 -18.39 -0.36 9.53
CA HIS A 62 -17.23 0.02 10.33
C HIS A 62 -17.38 1.44 10.92
N ASN A 63 -17.86 2.40 10.14
CA ASN A 63 -18.00 3.77 10.61
C ASN A 63 -19.13 3.93 11.64
N LEU A 64 -20.15 3.06 11.61
CA LEU A 64 -21.13 2.95 12.70
C LEU A 64 -20.46 2.47 14.00
N GLU A 65 -19.63 1.44 13.93
CA GLU A 65 -18.84 0.95 15.07
C GLU A 65 -17.86 2.02 15.60
N HIS A 66 -17.19 2.75 14.70
CA HIS A 66 -16.35 3.90 15.06
C HIS A 66 -17.15 4.98 15.81
N SER A 67 -18.36 5.31 15.36
CA SER A 67 -19.23 6.30 16.03
C SER A 67 -19.64 5.89 17.46
N MET A 68 -19.57 4.59 17.75
CA MET A 68 -19.80 4.02 19.08
C MET A 68 -18.50 3.86 19.89
N GLY A 69 -17.37 4.38 19.40
CA GLY A 69 -16.08 4.33 20.07
C GLY A 69 -15.36 2.98 20.01
N MET A 70 -15.81 2.05 19.15
CA MET A 70 -15.20 0.72 19.04
C MET A 70 -13.86 0.74 18.28
N HIS A 71 -13.67 1.72 17.38
CA HIS A 71 -12.46 1.87 16.57
C HIS A 71 -11.82 3.24 16.76
N SER A 72 -10.48 3.29 16.77
CA SER A 72 -9.70 4.54 16.82
C SER A 72 -9.48 5.21 15.46
N TYR A 73 -10.08 4.67 14.41
CA TYR A 73 -9.96 5.13 13.03
C TYR A 73 -11.29 4.96 12.31
N ASP A 74 -11.41 5.61 11.15
CA ASP A 74 -12.54 5.53 10.26
C ASP A 74 -12.12 5.18 8.82
N LEU A 75 -13.10 4.80 8.01
CA LEU A 75 -12.91 4.39 6.63
C LEU A 75 -13.63 5.35 5.66
N GLY A 76 -13.22 5.30 4.40
CA GLY A 76 -13.82 6.08 3.32
C GLY A 76 -13.67 5.41 1.96
N MET A 77 -14.67 5.61 1.09
CA MET A 77 -14.57 5.21 -0.30
C MET A 77 -13.61 6.14 -1.04
N ASN A 78 -12.41 5.63 -1.33
CA ASN A 78 -11.38 6.32 -2.11
C ASN A 78 -11.25 5.69 -3.51
N HIS A 79 -10.26 6.14 -4.28
CA HIS A 79 -9.95 5.62 -5.62
C HIS A 79 -9.52 4.14 -5.67
N LEU A 80 -9.26 3.49 -4.52
CA LEU A 80 -8.99 2.05 -4.39
C LEU A 80 -10.26 1.24 -4.09
N GLY A 81 -11.44 1.88 -4.07
CA GLY A 81 -12.71 1.23 -3.77
C GLY A 81 -13.06 0.03 -4.68
N ASP A 82 -12.37 -0.13 -5.81
CA ASP A 82 -12.54 -1.20 -6.80
C ASP A 82 -11.25 -2.01 -7.07
N MET A 83 -10.20 -1.87 -6.24
CA MET A 83 -8.78 -2.03 -6.63
C MET A 83 -8.38 -3.34 -7.32
N GLY A 84 -7.48 -3.19 -8.30
CA GLY A 84 -6.34 -4.07 -8.60
C GLY A 84 -5.30 -3.25 -9.38
N SER A 85 -4.03 -3.20 -8.95
CA SER A 85 -2.95 -2.51 -9.67
C SER A 85 -1.55 -2.91 -9.18
N CYS A 86 -0.56 -2.73 -10.06
CA CYS A 86 0.89 -2.98 -9.92
C CYS A 86 1.45 -2.95 -8.48
N GLY A 87 2.02 -4.07 -8.03
CA GLY A 87 2.69 -4.25 -6.73
C GLY A 87 4.09 -3.65 -6.66
N ALA A 88 4.25 -2.39 -7.06
CA ALA A 88 5.52 -1.65 -7.00
C ALA A 88 5.75 -0.90 -5.67
N CYS A 89 5.00 -1.23 -4.61
CA CYS A 89 5.09 -0.57 -3.30
C CYS A 89 6.51 -0.61 -2.70
N TRP A 90 7.24 -1.71 -2.93
CA TRP A 90 8.64 -1.86 -2.55
C TRP A 90 9.54 -0.77 -3.16
N ALA A 91 9.33 -0.43 -4.43
CA ALA A 91 10.11 0.59 -5.13
C ALA A 91 9.82 1.98 -4.55
N PHE A 92 8.55 2.30 -4.29
CA PHE A 92 8.15 3.57 -3.66
C PHE A 92 8.69 3.73 -2.24
N SER A 93 8.67 2.65 -1.46
CA SER A 93 9.26 2.63 -0.12
C SER A 93 10.76 2.91 -0.18
N ALA A 94 11.48 2.27 -1.10
CA ALA A 94 12.91 2.47 -1.28
C ALA A 94 13.26 3.90 -1.72
N VAL A 95 12.62 4.43 -2.77
CA VAL A 95 12.90 5.81 -3.21
C VAL A 95 12.56 6.82 -2.12
N GLY A 96 11.47 6.63 -1.39
CA GLY A 96 11.09 7.56 -0.31
C GLY A 96 12.12 7.64 0.82
N ALA A 97 12.77 6.53 1.19
CA ALA A 97 13.84 6.54 2.17
C ALA A 97 15.09 7.23 1.62
N LEU A 98 15.46 6.98 0.37
CA LEU A 98 16.63 7.60 -0.26
C LEU A 98 16.44 9.10 -0.54
N GLU A 99 15.24 9.53 -0.93
CA GLU A 99 14.85 10.94 -1.06
C GLU A 99 15.09 11.72 0.24
N ALA A 100 14.76 11.10 1.38
CA ALA A 100 14.97 11.71 2.67
C ALA A 100 16.47 11.86 2.98
N GLN A 101 17.28 10.83 2.71
CA GLN A 101 18.74 10.92 2.86
C GLN A 101 19.35 11.95 1.91
N LEU A 102 18.84 12.07 0.68
CA LEU A 102 19.25 13.09 -0.27
C LEU A 102 18.99 14.49 0.28
N LYS A 103 17.79 14.72 0.81
CA LYS A 103 17.44 15.99 1.45
C LYS A 103 18.32 16.28 2.67
N LEU A 104 18.58 15.28 3.51
CA LEU A 104 19.42 15.44 4.71
C LEU A 104 20.88 15.75 4.35
N LYS A 105 21.46 15.08 3.35
CA LYS A 105 22.87 15.25 2.97
C LYS A 105 23.14 16.47 2.09
N THR A 106 22.21 16.82 1.20
CA THR A 106 22.42 17.86 0.18
C THR A 106 21.58 19.12 0.39
N GLY A 107 20.59 19.08 1.28
CA GLY A 107 19.60 20.14 1.44
C GLY A 107 18.55 20.21 0.32
N LYS A 108 18.63 19.37 -0.73
CA LYS A 108 17.70 19.37 -1.88
C LYS A 108 16.78 18.16 -1.82
N LEU A 109 15.47 18.41 -1.91
CA LEU A 109 14.47 17.34 -2.03
C LEU A 109 14.19 17.14 -3.53
N VAL A 110 14.55 15.97 -4.06
CA VAL A 110 14.32 15.61 -5.45
C VAL A 110 13.59 14.27 -5.44
N SER A 111 12.46 14.19 -6.15
CA SER A 111 11.75 12.91 -6.30
C SER A 111 12.55 11.95 -7.16
N LEU A 112 12.74 10.72 -6.69
CA LEU A 112 13.54 9.68 -7.34
C LEU A 112 12.63 8.68 -8.06
N SER A 113 13.13 8.08 -9.15
CA SER A 113 12.30 7.26 -10.03
C SER A 113 12.03 5.87 -9.46
N ALA A 114 10.79 5.63 -9.02
CA ALA A 114 10.34 4.27 -8.71
C ALA A 114 10.30 3.38 -9.97
N GLN A 115 10.05 3.96 -11.15
CA GLN A 115 10.05 3.22 -12.42
C GLN A 115 11.43 2.67 -12.79
N ASN A 116 12.48 3.44 -12.52
CA ASN A 116 13.85 2.98 -12.68
C ASN A 116 14.08 1.69 -11.86
N LEU A 117 13.58 1.61 -10.63
CA LEU A 117 13.68 0.38 -9.84
C LEU A 117 12.84 -0.76 -10.43
N VAL A 118 11.58 -0.48 -10.79
CA VAL A 118 10.67 -1.48 -11.39
C VAL A 118 11.28 -2.13 -12.63
N ASP A 119 11.88 -1.32 -13.51
CA ASP A 119 12.38 -1.80 -14.80
C ASP A 119 13.82 -2.34 -14.75
N CYS A 120 14.66 -1.86 -13.82
CA CYS A 120 16.10 -2.15 -13.81
C CYS A 120 16.57 -3.05 -12.64
N SER A 121 15.87 -3.06 -11.51
CA SER A 121 16.23 -3.86 -10.33
C SER A 121 15.57 -5.24 -10.36
N THR A 122 15.62 -5.94 -11.50
CA THR A 122 14.80 -7.14 -11.76
C THR A 122 15.46 -8.44 -11.27
N GLU A 123 15.62 -9.43 -12.15
CA GLU A 123 16.00 -10.81 -11.82
C GLU A 123 17.33 -10.91 -11.05
N LYS A 124 18.33 -10.08 -11.43
CA LYS A 124 19.63 -10.04 -10.74
C LYS A 124 19.49 -9.76 -9.23
N TYR A 125 18.48 -8.98 -8.84
CA TYR A 125 18.25 -8.56 -7.46
C TYR A 125 17.01 -9.23 -6.84
N GLY A 126 16.34 -10.12 -7.58
CA GLY A 126 15.16 -10.85 -7.10
C GLY A 126 13.84 -10.07 -7.11
N ASN A 127 13.79 -8.84 -7.64
CA ASN A 127 12.52 -8.13 -7.79
C ASN A 127 11.85 -8.47 -9.13
N LYS A 128 10.53 -8.35 -9.16
CA LYS A 128 9.67 -8.74 -10.28
C LYS A 128 8.80 -7.58 -10.74
N GLY A 129 9.32 -6.35 -10.62
CA GLY A 129 8.65 -5.13 -11.01
C GLY A 129 7.28 -4.96 -10.34
N CYS A 130 6.21 -4.98 -11.14
CA CYS A 130 4.82 -4.93 -10.67
C CYS A 130 4.34 -6.19 -9.95
N ASN A 131 5.08 -7.29 -10.00
CA ASN A 131 4.76 -8.54 -9.29
C ASN A 131 5.44 -8.65 -7.93
N GLY A 132 5.97 -7.53 -7.41
CA GLY A 132 6.58 -7.44 -6.09
C GLY A 132 8.11 -7.37 -6.12
N GLY A 133 8.68 -7.08 -4.96
CA GLY A 133 10.10 -6.86 -4.75
C GLY A 133 10.36 -6.45 -3.31
N PHE A 134 11.60 -6.08 -3.01
CA PHE A 134 12.02 -5.72 -1.66
C PHE A 134 12.91 -4.48 -1.65
N MET A 135 12.89 -3.74 -0.53
CA MET A 135 13.57 -2.44 -0.45
C MET A 135 15.09 -2.59 -0.41
N THR A 136 15.62 -3.59 0.30
CA THR A 136 17.07 -3.80 0.42
C THR A 136 17.71 -4.22 -0.90
N THR A 137 17.04 -5.05 -1.68
CA THR A 137 17.49 -5.43 -3.03
C THR A 137 17.42 -4.26 -4.01
N ALA A 138 16.44 -3.37 -3.84
CA ALA A 138 16.41 -2.09 -4.54
C ALA A 138 17.59 -1.18 -4.17
N PHE A 139 17.91 -1.05 -2.87
CA PHE A 139 19.09 -0.31 -2.43
C PHE A 139 20.39 -0.91 -2.98
N GLN A 140 20.50 -2.24 -2.99
CA GLN A 140 21.65 -2.93 -3.57
C GLN A 140 21.79 -2.63 -5.07
N TYR A 141 20.68 -2.60 -5.81
CA TYR A 141 20.72 -2.15 -7.20
C TYR A 141 21.26 -0.73 -7.34
N ILE A 142 20.81 0.23 -6.52
CA ILE A 142 21.28 1.62 -6.61
C ILE A 142 22.78 1.72 -6.32
N ILE A 143 23.29 0.91 -5.38
CA ILE A 143 24.72 0.80 -5.05
C ILE A 143 25.48 0.27 -6.28
N ASP A 144 25.10 -0.91 -6.79
CA ASP A 144 25.74 -1.57 -7.93
C ASP A 144 25.69 -0.73 -9.20
N ASN A 145 24.57 -0.03 -9.42
CA ASN A 145 24.32 0.83 -10.59
C ASN A 145 25.01 2.19 -10.48
N ASN A 146 25.60 2.50 -9.31
CA ASN A 146 26.18 3.79 -9.00
C ASN A 146 25.21 4.96 -9.25
N GLY A 147 23.94 4.78 -8.94
CA GLY A 147 22.94 5.82 -9.12
C GLY A 147 21.51 5.36 -9.34
N ILE A 148 20.62 6.34 -9.24
CA ILE A 148 19.21 6.27 -9.62
C ILE A 148 18.79 7.60 -10.24
N ASP A 149 17.92 7.54 -11.25
CA ASP A 149 17.39 8.72 -11.94
C ASP A 149 16.33 9.47 -11.11
N SER A 150 16.08 10.73 -11.48
CA SER A 150 14.92 11.46 -10.96
C SER A 150 13.61 10.92 -11.53
N ASP A 151 12.51 11.06 -10.79
CA ASP A 151 11.17 10.75 -11.32
C ASP A 151 10.83 11.64 -12.53
N ALA A 152 11.32 12.87 -12.56
CA ALA A 152 11.11 13.79 -13.70
C ALA A 152 11.74 13.28 -15.01
N SER A 153 12.91 12.64 -14.93
CA SER A 153 13.60 12.06 -16.10
C SER A 153 13.12 10.66 -16.44
N TYR A 154 12.62 9.91 -15.46
CA TYR A 154 12.11 8.55 -15.64
C TYR A 154 10.77 8.38 -14.90
N PRO A 155 9.64 8.87 -15.45
CA PRO A 155 8.36 8.92 -14.74
C PRO A 155 7.70 7.55 -14.57
N TYR A 156 7.01 7.37 -13.44
CA TYR A 156 6.24 6.16 -13.16
C TYR A 156 5.11 5.88 -14.16
N LYS A 157 5.03 4.62 -14.62
CA LYS A 157 4.07 4.12 -15.61
C LYS A 157 3.15 3.01 -15.09
N ALA A 158 3.37 2.52 -13.87
CA ALA A 158 2.59 1.45 -13.26
C ALA A 158 2.52 0.15 -14.10
N THR A 159 3.57 -0.13 -14.86
CA THR A 159 3.74 -1.34 -15.66
C THR A 159 5.21 -1.69 -15.76
N ASP A 160 5.51 -2.96 -15.97
CA ASP A 160 6.86 -3.42 -16.27
C ASP A 160 7.25 -2.96 -17.68
N GLN A 161 8.41 -2.30 -17.80
CA GLN A 161 8.98 -1.88 -19.07
C GLN A 161 10.46 -2.30 -19.16
N LYS A 162 11.07 -2.05 -20.31
CA LYS A 162 12.52 -2.21 -20.46
C LYS A 162 13.24 -1.14 -19.63
N CYS A 163 14.29 -1.52 -18.92
CA CYS A 163 15.17 -0.58 -18.21
C CYS A 163 15.71 0.52 -19.13
N GLN A 164 15.52 1.78 -18.71
CA GLN A 164 15.95 2.99 -19.41
C GLN A 164 16.79 3.93 -18.52
N TYR A 165 17.49 3.39 -17.51
CA TYR A 165 18.39 4.19 -16.68
C TYR A 165 19.41 4.95 -17.54
N ASP A 166 19.56 6.25 -17.29
CA ASP A 166 20.54 7.10 -17.95
C ASP A 166 21.33 7.92 -16.92
N SER A 167 22.61 7.58 -16.78
CA SER A 167 23.55 8.24 -15.87
C SER A 167 23.60 9.77 -15.99
N LYS A 168 23.18 10.35 -17.12
CA LYS A 168 23.07 11.80 -17.32
C LYS A 168 22.01 12.45 -16.43
N TYR A 169 20.94 11.72 -16.09
CA TYR A 169 19.83 12.19 -15.27
C TYR A 169 19.83 11.62 -13.85
N ARG A 170 20.96 11.02 -13.45
CA ARG A 170 21.20 10.53 -12.10
C ARG A 170 20.96 11.64 -11.07
N ALA A 171 20.04 11.39 -10.15
CA ALA A 171 19.63 12.34 -9.12
C ALA A 171 20.15 12.00 -7.72
N ALA A 172 20.45 10.73 -7.46
CA ALA A 172 21.03 10.27 -6.20
C ALA A 172 21.93 9.05 -6.41
N THR A 173 22.76 8.77 -5.42
CA THR A 173 23.53 7.53 -5.27
C THR A 173 23.22 6.91 -3.91
N CYS A 174 23.52 5.63 -3.74
CA CYS A 174 23.45 4.92 -2.46
C CYS A 174 24.82 4.30 -2.20
N SER A 175 25.36 4.47 -0.99
CA SER A 175 26.64 3.89 -0.60
C SER A 175 26.48 2.58 0.17
N LYS A 176 25.44 2.48 1.01
CA LYS A 176 25.08 1.29 1.79
C LYS A 176 23.63 1.37 2.25
N TYR A 177 23.12 0.29 2.83
CA TYR A 177 21.88 0.30 3.61
C TYR A 177 22.09 -0.43 4.95
N THR A 178 21.22 -0.15 5.91
CA THR A 178 21.20 -0.79 7.22
C THR A 178 19.85 -1.42 7.45
N GLU A 179 19.82 -2.70 7.81
CA GLU A 179 18.63 -3.42 8.27
C GLU A 179 18.53 -3.34 9.80
N LEU A 180 17.31 -3.14 10.31
CA LEU A 180 17.06 -3.08 11.74
C LEU A 180 16.63 -4.45 12.28
N PRO A 181 16.86 -4.72 13.58
CA PRO A 181 16.43 -5.98 14.19
C PRO A 181 14.91 -6.18 14.11
N TYR A 182 14.51 -7.41 13.80
CA TYR A 182 13.10 -7.82 13.68
C TYR A 182 12.27 -7.47 14.93
N GLY A 183 11.13 -6.83 14.72
CA GLY A 183 10.11 -6.55 15.73
C GLY A 183 10.48 -5.48 16.75
N ARG A 184 11.65 -4.86 16.64
CA ARG A 184 12.15 -3.85 17.60
C ARG A 184 11.62 -2.47 17.27
N GLU A 185 10.37 -2.21 17.66
CA GLU A 185 9.72 -0.89 17.51
C GLU A 185 10.48 0.24 18.23
N ASP A 186 11.18 -0.08 19.33
CA ASP A 186 12.05 0.86 20.06
C ASP A 186 13.27 1.28 19.25
N VAL A 187 13.93 0.32 18.58
CA VAL A 187 15.06 0.61 17.68
C VAL A 187 14.58 1.35 16.44
N LEU A 188 13.46 0.96 15.86
CA LEU A 188 12.84 1.70 14.75
C LEU A 188 12.57 3.16 15.15
N LYS A 189 12.12 3.41 16.38
CA LYS A 189 11.83 4.77 16.88
C LYS A 189 13.10 5.59 16.94
N GLU A 190 14.16 5.03 17.52
CA GLU A 190 15.47 5.67 17.60
C GLU A 190 16.01 6.04 16.23
N VAL A 191 15.95 5.11 15.28
CA VAL A 191 16.45 5.32 13.91
C VAL A 191 15.62 6.36 13.18
N VAL A 192 14.30 6.34 13.28
CA VAL A 192 13.44 7.37 12.68
C VAL A 192 13.76 8.75 13.24
N ALA A 193 14.06 8.86 14.53
CA ALA A 193 14.42 10.12 15.17
C ALA A 193 15.80 10.64 14.75
N ASN A 194 16.79 9.76 14.63
CA ASN A 194 18.20 10.13 14.50
C ASN A 194 18.76 10.02 13.07
N LYS A 195 18.15 9.20 12.22
CA LYS A 195 18.57 8.94 10.83
C LYS A 195 17.56 9.41 9.80
N GLY A 196 16.29 9.56 10.20
CA GLY A 196 15.20 9.99 9.34
C GLY A 196 14.34 8.83 8.84
N PRO A 197 13.53 9.04 7.78
CA PRO A 197 12.58 8.05 7.28
C PRO A 197 13.15 6.66 6.99
N VAL A 198 12.40 5.63 7.36
CA VAL A 198 12.79 4.21 7.27
C VAL A 198 11.80 3.44 6.41
N SER A 199 12.29 2.69 5.42
CA SER A 199 11.48 1.76 4.63
C SER A 199 11.06 0.57 5.48
N VAL A 200 9.78 0.22 5.45
CA VAL A 200 9.24 -0.93 6.18
C VAL A 200 8.26 -1.73 5.31
N GLY A 201 8.09 -3.00 5.65
CA GLY A 201 6.97 -3.81 5.16
C GLY A 201 5.82 -3.81 6.16
N VAL A 202 4.58 -3.84 5.68
CA VAL A 202 3.38 -4.06 6.50
C VAL A 202 2.43 -5.07 5.85
N ASP A 203 1.59 -5.70 6.66
CA ASP A 203 0.40 -6.44 6.19
C ASP A 203 -0.73 -5.46 5.83
N ALA A 204 -0.97 -5.27 4.54
CA ALA A 204 -2.02 -4.43 3.99
C ALA A 204 -3.17 -5.24 3.36
N SER A 205 -3.32 -6.53 3.71
CA SER A 205 -4.32 -7.42 3.10
C SER A 205 -5.76 -7.09 3.46
N HIS A 206 -5.96 -6.22 4.46
CA HIS A 206 -7.25 -5.99 5.09
C HIS A 206 -8.02 -4.86 4.41
N PRO A 207 -9.34 -4.99 4.18
CA PRO A 207 -10.18 -3.89 3.69
C PRO A 207 -10.13 -2.62 4.52
N SER A 208 -9.96 -2.77 5.83
CA SER A 208 -9.73 -1.66 6.75
C SER A 208 -8.47 -0.86 6.41
N PHE A 209 -7.42 -1.50 5.86
CA PHE A 209 -6.19 -0.83 5.45
C PHE A 209 -6.39 0.00 4.18
N PHE A 210 -6.85 -0.61 3.08
CA PHE A 210 -6.95 0.11 1.79
C PHE A 210 -8.10 1.11 1.73
N LEU A 211 -9.08 1.01 2.62
CA LEU A 211 -10.16 1.99 2.80
C LEU A 211 -9.91 2.97 3.95
N TYR A 212 -8.75 2.90 4.62
CA TYR A 212 -8.40 3.82 5.71
C TYR A 212 -8.60 5.28 5.27
N ARG A 213 -9.25 6.05 6.14
CA ARG A 213 -9.46 7.49 5.95
C ARG A 213 -8.67 8.31 6.97
N SER A 214 -8.89 8.09 8.26
CA SER A 214 -8.20 8.88 9.30
C SER A 214 -8.20 8.19 10.67
N GLY A 215 -7.39 8.71 11.60
CA GLY A 215 -7.27 8.21 12.98
C GLY A 215 -6.11 7.22 13.17
N VAL A 216 -6.05 6.53 14.31
CA VAL A 216 -4.99 5.55 14.56
C VAL A 216 -5.47 4.17 14.14
N TYR A 217 -4.94 3.68 13.02
CA TYR A 217 -5.24 2.38 12.45
C TYR A 217 -4.77 1.24 13.35
N TYR A 218 -5.70 0.36 13.72
CA TYR A 218 -5.43 -0.88 14.41
C TYR A 218 -6.41 -1.96 13.92
N GLU A 219 -5.87 -3.00 13.29
CA GLU A 219 -6.64 -4.15 12.80
C GLU A 219 -6.25 -5.41 13.59
N PRO A 220 -7.11 -5.92 14.51
CA PRO A 220 -6.79 -7.12 15.29
C PRO A 220 -6.38 -8.33 14.45
N SER A 221 -6.86 -8.41 13.21
CA SER A 221 -6.56 -9.48 12.26
C SER A 221 -5.24 -9.29 11.51
N CYS A 222 -4.53 -8.18 11.70
CA CYS A 222 -3.24 -7.94 11.08
C CYS A 222 -2.24 -9.00 11.51
N THR A 223 -1.47 -9.48 10.54
CA THR A 223 -0.40 -10.44 10.75
C THR A 223 0.96 -9.76 10.65
N GLN A 224 2.03 -10.51 10.91
CA GLN A 224 3.40 -10.05 10.62
C GLN A 224 3.89 -10.54 9.24
N ASN A 225 3.00 -11.14 8.43
CA ASN A 225 3.27 -11.54 7.05
C ASN A 225 3.10 -10.33 6.13
N VAL A 226 4.16 -9.54 6.03
CA VAL A 226 4.14 -8.29 5.26
C VAL A 226 3.97 -8.54 3.76
N ASN A 227 3.23 -7.66 3.10
CA ASN A 227 2.96 -7.73 1.65
C ASN A 227 2.99 -6.35 0.97
N HIS A 228 3.18 -5.27 1.73
CA HIS A 228 3.14 -3.92 1.22
C HIS A 228 4.30 -3.08 1.77
N GLY A 229 5.10 -2.51 0.88
CA GLY A 229 6.20 -1.61 1.23
C GLY A 229 5.70 -0.19 1.45
N VAL A 230 6.02 0.39 2.61
CA VAL A 230 5.66 1.77 2.99
C VAL A 230 6.84 2.46 3.67
N LEU A 231 6.71 3.75 3.98
CA LEU A 231 7.78 4.54 4.58
C LEU A 231 7.34 5.13 5.92
N VAL A 232 8.02 4.76 7.02
CA VAL A 232 7.83 5.42 8.32
C VAL A 232 8.58 6.74 8.30
N VAL A 233 7.86 7.86 8.41
CA VAL A 233 8.44 9.22 8.36
C VAL A 233 8.43 9.92 9.71
N GLY A 234 7.84 9.30 10.73
CA GLY A 234 7.74 9.87 12.06
C GLY A 234 6.88 9.01 12.98
N TYR A 235 6.64 9.51 14.19
CA TYR A 235 5.80 8.86 15.18
C TYR A 235 5.19 9.90 16.12
N GLY A 236 4.13 9.55 16.83
CA GLY A 236 3.47 10.46 17.76
C GLY A 236 2.47 9.78 18.67
N VAL A 237 1.59 10.60 19.24
CA VAL A 237 0.47 10.19 20.08
C VAL A 237 -0.77 11.01 19.69
N LEU A 238 -1.90 10.35 19.49
CA LEU A 238 -3.20 10.98 19.26
C LEU A 238 -4.20 10.42 20.27
N ASN A 239 -4.78 11.28 21.11
CA ASN A 239 -5.79 10.89 22.12
C ASN A 239 -5.34 9.68 22.97
N GLY A 240 -4.09 9.68 23.41
CA GLY A 240 -3.48 8.59 24.20
C GLY A 240 -3.11 7.33 23.39
N LYS A 241 -3.33 7.30 22.08
CA LYS A 241 -2.91 6.21 21.19
C LYS A 241 -1.59 6.55 20.50
N GLU A 242 -0.57 5.75 20.78
CA GLU A 242 0.72 5.87 20.12
C GLU A 242 0.65 5.39 18.66
N TYR A 243 1.30 6.12 17.74
CA TYR A 243 1.29 5.77 16.32
C TYR A 243 2.65 5.96 15.64
N TRP A 244 2.82 5.25 14.52
CA TRP A 244 3.76 5.50 13.44
C TRP A 244 3.10 6.35 12.37
N LEU A 245 3.76 7.42 11.91
CA LEU A 245 3.31 8.19 10.75
C LEU A 245 3.90 7.55 9.50
N VAL A 246 3.04 6.97 8.67
CA VAL A 246 3.44 6.14 7.53
C VAL A 246 2.99 6.79 6.24
N LYS A 247 3.94 7.08 5.35
CA LYS A 247 3.68 7.52 3.97
C LYS A 247 3.38 6.30 3.12
N ASN A 248 2.24 6.32 2.45
CA ASN A 248 1.85 5.30 1.47
C ASN A 248 2.15 5.76 0.04
N SER A 249 2.06 4.85 -0.92
CA SER A 249 2.32 5.09 -2.35
C SER A 249 1.05 5.08 -3.21
N TRP A 250 -0.13 5.20 -2.59
CA TRP A 250 -1.43 5.22 -3.29
C TRP A 250 -1.96 6.64 -3.52
N GLY A 251 -1.08 7.64 -3.60
CA GLY A 251 -1.49 9.03 -3.86
C GLY A 251 -2.25 9.69 -2.70
N ARG A 252 -2.56 10.99 -2.88
CA ARG A 252 -3.08 11.84 -1.80
C ARG A 252 -4.53 11.54 -1.39
N ASN A 253 -5.29 10.92 -2.28
CA ASN A 253 -6.69 10.55 -2.01
C ASN A 253 -6.82 9.31 -1.11
N PHE A 254 -5.71 8.69 -0.70
CA PHE A 254 -5.67 7.63 0.30
C PHE A 254 -5.42 8.23 1.69
N GLY A 255 -6.17 7.78 2.70
CA GLY A 255 -5.93 8.16 4.09
C GLY A 255 -5.87 9.67 4.32
N GLU A 256 -4.88 10.08 5.10
CA GLU A 256 -4.65 11.46 5.51
C GLU A 256 -3.63 12.09 4.56
N GLU A 257 -4.10 12.59 3.41
CA GLU A 257 -3.26 13.19 2.36
C GLU A 257 -2.15 12.24 1.84
N GLY A 258 -2.45 10.95 1.75
CA GLY A 258 -1.53 9.88 1.35
C GLY A 258 -0.83 9.17 2.51
N TYR A 259 -1.14 9.55 3.76
CA TYR A 259 -0.55 8.95 4.96
C TYR A 259 -1.55 8.11 5.74
N ILE A 260 -1.01 7.21 6.57
CA ILE A 260 -1.75 6.44 7.57
C ILE A 260 -1.02 6.49 8.90
N ARG A 261 -1.76 6.66 10.00
CA ARG A 261 -1.21 6.55 11.36
C ARG A 261 -1.43 5.14 11.86
N MET A 262 -0.40 4.30 11.83
CA MET A 262 -0.51 2.90 12.26
C MET A 262 -0.18 2.77 13.74
N ALA A 263 -0.89 1.90 14.47
CA ALA A 263 -0.66 1.68 15.89
C ALA A 263 0.82 1.32 16.19
N ARG A 264 1.41 2.01 17.15
CA ARG A 264 2.78 1.80 17.63
C ARG A 264 2.77 1.20 19.04
N ASN A 265 3.79 0.40 19.36
CA ASN A 265 3.92 -0.31 20.64
C ASN A 265 2.72 -1.22 20.92
N LYS A 266 2.25 -1.89 19.87
CA LYS A 266 1.09 -2.80 19.90
C LYS A 266 1.44 -4.18 19.36
N GLY A 267 2.61 -4.68 19.78
CA GLY A 267 3.09 -6.02 19.44
C GLY A 267 3.54 -6.14 18.00
N ASN A 268 4.31 -5.15 17.49
CA ASN A 268 4.75 -5.10 16.11
C ASN A 268 3.56 -5.21 15.13
N HIS A 269 2.61 -4.28 15.31
CA HIS A 269 1.33 -4.31 14.62
C HIS A 269 1.51 -4.31 13.08
N CYS A 270 0.81 -5.22 12.40
CA CYS A 270 0.94 -5.48 10.96
C CYS A 270 2.39 -5.77 10.48
N GLY A 271 3.31 -6.14 11.38
CA GLY A 271 4.71 -6.39 11.04
C GLY A 271 5.54 -5.14 10.73
N ILE A 272 5.09 -3.94 11.13
CA ILE A 272 5.75 -2.67 10.75
C ILE A 272 7.23 -2.58 11.13
N ALA A 273 7.66 -3.27 12.17
CA ALA A 273 9.05 -3.37 12.60
C ALA A 273 9.72 -4.71 12.21
N SER A 274 9.07 -5.57 11.40
CA SER A 274 9.62 -6.87 11.00
C SER A 274 10.76 -6.76 10.00
N PHE A 275 10.66 -5.82 9.03
CA PHE A 275 11.68 -5.63 8.00
C PHE A 275 12.04 -4.14 7.77
N PRO A 276 12.53 -3.41 8.79
CA PRO A 276 12.90 -2.02 8.61
C PRO A 276 14.29 -1.91 8.00
N SER A 277 14.44 -1.01 7.04
CA SER A 277 15.74 -0.69 6.46
C SER A 277 15.80 0.77 6.01
N TYR A 278 17.00 1.34 6.03
CA TYR A 278 17.23 2.67 5.48
C TYR A 278 18.55 2.71 4.69
N PRO A 279 18.60 3.43 3.55
CA PRO A 279 19.82 3.62 2.79
C PRO A 279 20.65 4.77 3.37
N GLU A 280 21.88 4.91 2.92
CA GLU A 280 22.72 6.10 3.15
C GLU A 280 23.37 6.50 1.81
N ILE A 281 23.46 7.81 1.55
CA ILE A 281 24.20 8.37 0.40
C ILE A 281 25.67 8.45 0.74
#